data_AF-A0A1S1V6D9-F1
#
_entry.id   AF-A0A1S1V6D9-F1
#
_cell.length_a   1.000
_cell.length_b   1.000
_cell.length_c   1.000
_cell.angle_alpha   90.00
_cell.angle_beta   90.00
_cell.angle_gamma   90.00
#
_symmetry.space_group_name_H-M   'P 1'
#
loop_
_entity.id
_entity.type
_entity.pdbx_description
1 polymer ?
#
loop_
_entity_poly.entity_id
_entity_poly.type
_entity_poly.pdbx_seq_one_letter_code
_entity_poly.pdbx_strand_id
1 'polypeptide(L)' 'MSNLICYCSNVTEQEIVGAIDNGAKSLSDIKDMTGACTLGRCKELHPKGT' A
#
# COMPACT_ATOMS: atom_id res chain seq x y z
N MET A 1 8.77 14.02 1.94
CA MET A 1 8.66 12.99 3.00
C MET A 1 7.80 11.89 2.42
N SER A 2 8.30 10.66 2.34
CA SER A 2 7.58 9.54 1.74
C SER A 2 6.77 8.85 2.85
N ASN A 3 5.45 9.02 2.84
CA ASN A 3 4.58 8.44 3.86
C ASN A 3 4.43 6.94 3.62
N LEU A 4 4.66 6.12 4.66
CA LEU A 4 4.36 4.69 4.59
C LEU A 4 2.85 4.50 4.74
N ILE A 5 2.24 3.87 3.73
CA ILE A 5 0.79 3.64 3.66
C ILE A 5 0.44 2.24 4.15
N CYS A 6 1.15 1.22 3.66
CA CYS A 6 0.98 -0.15 4.15
C CYS A 6 2.21 -0.59 4.94
N TYR A 7 2.06 -0.69 6.26
CA TYR A 7 3.12 -1.16 7.15
C TYR A 7 3.33 -2.68 7.06
N CYS A 8 2.33 -3.42 6.57
CA CYS A 8 2.45 -4.86 6.43
C CYS A 8 3.41 -5.24 5.29
N SER A 9 3.23 -4.58 4.14
CA SER A 9 3.97 -4.86 2.91
C SER A 9 5.04 -3.80 2.61
N ASN A 10 5.30 -2.88 3.56
CA ASN A 10 6.20 -1.73 3.42
C ASN A 10 5.94 -0.86 2.18
N VAL A 11 4.67 -0.60 1.85
CA VAL A 11 4.29 0.21 0.68
C VAL A 11 4.19 1.68 1.05
N THR A 12 4.87 2.51 0.28
CA THR A 12 4.90 3.97 0.41
C THR A 12 3.89 4.66 -0.50
N GLU A 13 3.58 5.92 -0.20
CA GLU A 13 2.76 6.79 -1.04
C GLU A 13 3.32 6.91 -2.47
N GLN A 14 4.64 6.97 -2.62
CA GLN A 14 5.28 7.07 -3.94
C GLN A 14 5.09 5.80 -4.78
N GLU A 15 5.06 4.63 -4.15
CA GLU A 15 4.77 3.38 -4.86
C GLU A 15 3.32 3.31 -5.32
N ILE A 16 2.38 3.85 -4.54
CA ILE A 16 0.97 3.96 -4.95
C ILE A 16 0.83 4.94 -6.11
N VAL A 17 1.45 6.12 -6.03
CA VAL A 17 1.44 7.09 -7.14
C VAL A 17 2.09 6.50 -8.38
N GLY A 18 3.22 5.81 -8.24
CA GLY A 18 3.88 5.09 -9.33
C GLY A 18 2.99 4.01 -9.95
N ALA A 19 2.19 3.29 -9.15
CA ALA A 19 1.23 2.32 -9.69
C ALA A 19 0.13 3.01 -10.51
N ILE A 20 -0.37 4.17 -10.07
CA ILE A 20 -1.34 4.99 -10.82
C ILE A 20 -0.72 5.47 -12.14
N ASP A 21 0.51 5.98 -12.13
CA ASP A 21 1.22 6.43 -13.32
C ASP A 21 1.48 5.27 -14.32
N ASN A 22 1.68 4.05 -13.80
CA ASN A 22 1.79 2.83 -14.60
C ASN A 22 0.44 2.27 -15.08
N GLY A 23 -0.67 2.96 -14.79
CA GLY A 23 -1.99 2.65 -15.34
C GLY A 23 -2.95 1.93 -14.40
N ALA A 24 -2.68 1.87 -13.10
CA ALA A 24 -3.66 1.41 -12.12
C ALA A 24 -4.90 2.32 -12.14
N LYS A 25 -6.08 1.75 -12.36
CA LYS A 25 -7.36 2.49 -12.41
C LYS A 25 -8.29 2.14 -11.26
N SER A 26 -7.99 1.10 -10.51
CA SER A 26 -8.78 0.63 -9.39
C SER A 26 -7.93 0.34 -8.16
N LEU A 27 -8.58 0.30 -6.99
CA LEU A 27 -7.92 -0.15 -5.77
C LEU A 27 -7.41 -1.59 -5.88
N SER A 28 -8.08 -2.45 -6.66
CA SER A 28 -7.61 -3.81 -6.91
C SER A 28 -6.29 -3.79 -7.68
N ASP A 29 -6.19 -2.98 -8.74
CA ASP A 29 -4.95 -2.84 -9.51
C ASP A 29 -3.81 -2.34 -8.63
N ILE A 30 -4.07 -1.35 -7.76
CA ILE A 30 -3.06 -0.85 -6.82
C ILE A 30 -2.61 -1.96 -5.87
N LYS A 31 -3.53 -2.77 -5.34
CA LYS A 31 -3.18 -3.90 -4.45
C LYS A 31 -2.36 -4.96 -5.19
N ASP A 32 -2.71 -5.26 -6.42
CA ASP A 32 -2.00 -6.26 -7.24
C ASP A 32 -0.61 -5.77 -7.65
N MET A 33 -0.47 -4.48 -7.96
CA MET A 33 0.80 -3.88 -8.38
C MET A 33 1.75 -3.56 -7.22
N THR A 34 1.22 -3.15 -6.07
CA THR A 34 2.05 -2.71 -4.92
C THR A 34 2.10 -3.74 -3.80
N GLY A 35 1.21 -4.72 -3.78
CA GLY A 35 1.08 -5.67 -2.66
C GLY A 35 0.48 -5.05 -1.39
N ALA A 36 0.00 -3.81 -1.43
CA ALA A 36 -0.66 -3.18 -0.30
C ALA A 36 -1.91 -3.97 0.14
N CYS A 37 -2.15 -4.04 1.45
CA CYS A 37 -3.33 -4.69 2.05
C CYS A 37 -3.53 -6.18 1.73
N THR A 38 -2.50 -6.91 1.26
CA THR A 38 -2.59 -8.36 0.97
C THR A 38 -2.33 -9.22 2.21
N LEU A 39 -1.45 -8.77 3.11
CA LEU A 39 -1.04 -9.54 4.29
C LEU A 39 -2.02 -9.44 5.47
N GLY A 40 -2.84 -8.40 5.55
CA GLY A 40 -3.89 -8.27 6.58
C GLY A 40 -3.41 -8.12 8.03
N ARG A 41 -2.11 -7.87 8.26
CA ARG A 41 -1.51 -7.73 9.61
C ARG A 41 -1.56 -6.30 10.18
N CYS A 42 -2.53 -5.49 9.74
CA CYS A 42 -2.62 -4.07 10.12
C CYS A 42 -2.71 -3.90 11.64
N LYS A 43 -3.41 -4.80 12.33
CA LYS A 43 -3.53 -4.77 13.80
C LYS A 43 -2.19 -4.92 14.54
N GLU A 44 -1.22 -5.61 13.95
CA GLU A 44 0.08 -5.88 14.56
C GLU A 44 1.15 -4.89 14.11
N LEU A 45 1.15 -4.53 12.82
CA LEU A 45 2.24 -3.79 12.18
C LEU A 45 1.93 -2.31 11.97
N HIS A 46 0.65 -1.93 11.89
CA HIS A 46 0.29 -0.52 11.75
C HIS A 46 0.44 0.15 13.12
N PRO A 47 1.09 1.33 13.23
CA PRO A 47 1.35 2.00 14.51
C PRO A 47 0.07 2.39 15.27
N LYS A 48 -1.07 2.46 14.59
CA LYS A 48 -2.40 2.66 15.20
C LYS A 48 -3.15 1.37 15.54
N GLY A 49 -2.69 0.21 15.08
CA GLY A 49 -3.32 -1.09 15.34
C GLY A 49 -4.72 -1.28 14.72
N THR A 50 -5.02 -0.57 13.63
CA THR A 50 -6.33 -0.55 12.95
C THR A 50 -6.18 -0.83 11.48
#